data_AF-A0A1I3TVZ9-F1
#
_entry.id   AF-A0A1I3TVZ9-F1
#
_cell.length_a   1.000
_cell.length_b   1.000
_cell.length_c   1.000
_cell.angle_alpha   90.00
_cell.angle_beta   90.00
_cell.angle_gamma   90.00
#
_symmetry.space_group_name_H-M   'P 1'
#
loop_
_entity.id
_entity.type
_entity.pdbx_description
1 polymer ?
#
loop_
_entity_poly.entity_id
_entity_poly.type
_entity_poly.pdbx_seq_one_letter_code
_entity_poly.pdbx_strand_id
1 'polypeptide(L)'
;MSDTAEYYTKLRDRAAKLAQSLDDAVVALAVTHIDVEEIGKGDIGDEAEMSETSLEDLRRCVANAAFHVRMAEQINNSYLRDLSGYLENLGLDVTRASSGRAG
;
A
#
# COMPACT_ATOMS: atom_id res chain seq x y z
N MET A 1 -5.51 -28.08 -15.97
CA MET A 1 -4.98 -26.70 -16.15
C MET A 1 -3.48 -26.82 -16.37
N SER A 2 -2.88 -25.99 -17.23
CA SER A 2 -1.42 -25.99 -17.44
C SER A 2 -0.70 -25.50 -16.18
N ASP A 3 0.43 -26.12 -15.80
CA ASP A 3 1.25 -25.71 -14.66
C ASP A 3 1.62 -24.22 -14.72
N THR A 4 1.80 -23.70 -15.94
CA THR A 4 2.07 -22.28 -16.21
C THR A 4 0.90 -21.37 -15.80
N ALA A 5 -0.33 -21.79 -16.10
CA ALA A 5 -1.54 -21.05 -15.75
C ALA A 5 -1.76 -21.02 -14.23
N GLU A 6 -1.53 -22.15 -13.56
CA GLU A 6 -1.61 -22.22 -12.09
C GLU A 6 -0.55 -21.33 -11.42
N TYR A 7 0.67 -21.33 -11.96
CA TYR A 7 1.75 -20.48 -11.48
C TYR A 7 1.41 -18.98 -11.56
N TYR A 8 0.97 -18.50 -12.73
CA TYR A 8 0.61 -17.09 -12.91
C TYR A 8 -0.60 -16.67 -12.07
N THR A 9 -1.56 -17.59 -11.86
CA THR A 9 -2.70 -17.34 -10.96
C THR A 9 -2.22 -17.11 -9.52
N LYS A 10 -1.33 -17.97 -9.01
CA LYS A 10 -0.76 -17.81 -7.66
C LYS A 10 0.04 -16.51 -7.51
N LEU A 11 0.80 -16.13 -8.53
CA LEU A 11 1.53 -14.85 -8.52
C LEU A 11 0.57 -13.66 -8.49
N ARG A 12 -0.49 -13.69 -9.30
CA ARG A 12 -1.51 -12.64 -9.31
C ARG A 12 -2.17 -12.50 -7.95
N ASP A 13 -2.56 -13.60 -7.32
CA ASP A 13 -3.19 -13.57 -5.99
C ASP A 13 -2.26 -12.98 -4.93
N ARG A 14 -0.96 -13.27 -5.00
CA ARG A 14 0.04 -12.69 -4.10
C ARG A 14 0.20 -11.18 -4.34
N ALA A 15 0.28 -10.76 -5.60
CA ALA A 15 0.37 -9.35 -5.95
C ALA A 15 -0.92 -8.58 -5.57
N ALA A 16 -2.10 -9.21 -5.66
CA ALA A 16 -3.36 -8.62 -5.22
C ALA A 16 -3.40 -8.43 -3.70
N LYS A 17 -2.93 -9.42 -2.93
CA LYS A 17 -2.78 -9.28 -1.48
C LYS A 17 -1.79 -8.18 -1.11
N LEU A 18 -0.67 -8.09 -1.83
CA LEU A 18 0.30 -7.01 -1.62
C LEU A 18 -0.31 -5.64 -1.92
N ALA A 19 -1.13 -5.51 -2.98
CA ALA A 19 -1.84 -4.27 -3.27
C ALA A 19 -2.73 -3.83 -2.10
N GLN A 20 -3.49 -4.76 -1.51
CA GLN A 20 -4.31 -4.46 -0.33
C GLN A 20 -3.46 -4.01 0.85
N SER A 21 -2.36 -4.70 1.15
CA SER A 21 -1.47 -4.31 2.26
C SER A 21 -0.80 -2.95 2.04
N LEU A 22 -0.52 -2.58 0.79
CA LEU A 22 0.02 -1.26 0.45
C LEU A 22 -1.04 -0.17 0.62
N ASP A 23 -2.28 -0.42 0.21
CA ASP A 23 -3.41 0.49 0.43
C ASP A 23 -3.66 0.72 1.93
N ASP A 24 -3.71 -0.37 2.71
CA ASP A 24 -3.84 -0.29 4.18
C ASP A 24 -2.70 0.55 4.81
N ALA A 25 -1.47 0.39 4.30
CA ALA A 25 -0.31 1.16 4.76
C ALA A 25 -0.41 2.66 4.40
N VAL A 26 -0.94 3.00 3.23
CA VAL A 26 -1.21 4.40 2.86
C VAL A 26 -2.21 5.03 3.83
N VAL A 27 -3.30 4.32 4.14
CA VAL A 27 -4.31 4.81 5.09
C VAL A 27 -3.69 5.03 6.47
N ALA A 28 -2.90 4.05 6.95
CA ALA A 28 -2.21 4.18 8.23
C ALA A 28 -1.26 5.39 8.26
N LEU A 29 -0.47 5.61 7.19
CA LEU A 29 0.43 6.75 7.10
C LEU A 29 -0.30 8.10 7.03
N ALA A 30 -1.49 8.15 6.42
CA ALA A 30 -2.32 9.34 6.44
C ALA A 30 -2.80 9.68 7.86
N VAL A 31 -3.21 8.68 8.64
CA VAL A 31 -3.55 8.84 10.06
C VAL A 31 -2.32 9.29 10.86
N THR A 32 -1.17 8.62 10.68
CA THR A 32 0.08 9.01 11.36
C THR A 32 0.49 10.45 11.03
N HIS A 33 0.27 10.92 9.80
CA HIS A 33 0.55 12.31 9.45
C HIS A 33 -0.33 13.28 10.25
N ILE A 34 -1.62 12.97 10.41
CA ILE A 34 -2.53 13.77 11.25
C ILE A 34 -2.04 13.78 12.70
N ASP A 35 -1.67 12.62 13.25
CA ASP A 35 -1.18 12.52 14.63
C ASP A 35 0.09 13.36 14.85
N VAL A 36 1.01 13.38 13.87
CA VAL A 36 2.21 14.23 13.91
C VAL A 36 1.84 15.72 13.94
N GLU A 37 0.86 16.14 13.14
CA GLU A 37 0.38 17.52 13.15
C GLU A 37 -0.35 17.89 14.45
N GLU A 38 -1.02 16.95 15.10
CA GLU A 38 -1.69 17.18 16.38
C GLU A 38 -0.70 17.31 17.53
N ILE A 39 0.29 16.42 17.59
CA ILE A 39 1.37 16.48 18.60
C ILE A 39 2.19 17.77 18.43
N GLY A 40 2.41 18.20 17.19
CA GLY A 40 3.08 19.46 16.89
C GLY A 40 2.32 20.72 17.35
N LYS A 41 1.03 20.60 17.68
CA LYS A 41 0.20 21.69 18.23
C LYS A 41 0.11 21.67 19.76
N GLY A 42 0.83 20.75 20.43
CA GLY A 42 0.84 20.60 21.88
C GLY A 42 1.04 21.93 22.61
N ASP A 43 0.24 22.12 23.67
CA ASP A 43 -0.02 23.40 24.35
C ASP A 43 1.23 24.24 24.65
N ILE A 44 1.16 25.51 24.22
CA ILE A 44 1.99 26.63 24.69
C ILE A 44 1.72 26.82 26.19
N GLY A 45 2.26 25.95 27.06
CA GLY A 45 1.94 25.99 28.48
C GLY A 45 2.46 24.86 29.36
N ASP A 46 2.68 23.66 28.83
CA ASP A 46 3.25 22.54 29.60
C ASP A 46 4.66 22.19 29.09
N GLU A 47 5.57 21.91 30.03
CA GLU A 47 7.04 21.92 29.89
C GLU A 47 7.67 20.83 28.96
N ALA A 48 6.98 20.38 27.92
CA ALA A 48 7.50 19.42 26.96
C ALA A 48 7.02 19.70 25.52
N GLU A 49 7.26 20.92 25.02
CA GLU A 49 7.13 21.19 23.58
C GLU A 49 8.16 20.35 22.80
N MET A 50 7.67 19.59 21.82
CA MET A 50 8.55 18.93 20.86
C MET A 50 9.29 20.02 20.07
N SER A 51 10.61 19.91 19.99
CA SER A 51 11.39 20.91 19.25
C SER A 51 10.91 21.00 17.80
N GLU A 52 10.87 22.21 17.24
CA GLU A 52 10.47 22.43 15.83
C GLU A 52 11.26 21.54 14.87
N THR A 53 12.55 21.30 15.16
CA THR A 53 13.40 20.38 14.39
C THR A 53 12.89 18.94 14.44
N SER A 54 12.52 18.44 15.63
CA SER A 54 11.97 17.09 15.78
C SER A 54 10.62 16.93 15.08
N LEU A 55 9.76 17.96 15.11
CA LEU A 55 8.50 17.95 14.39
C LEU A 55 8.71 17.87 12.87
N GLU A 56 9.62 18.69 12.35
CA GLU A 56 9.92 18.70 10.91
C GLU A 56 10.55 17.37 10.45
N ASP A 57 11.42 16.78 11.26
CA ASP A 57 11.98 15.46 11.00
C ASP A 57 10.89 14.38 10.95
N LEU A 58 9.92 14.41 11.87
CA LEU A 58 8.77 13.48 11.86
C LEU A 58 7.92 13.67 10.61
N ARG A 59 7.57 14.91 10.26
CA ARG A 59 6.82 15.23 9.04
C ARG A 59 7.50 14.67 7.80
N ARG A 60 8.80 14.92 7.67
CA ARG A 60 9.60 14.44 6.55
C ARG A 60 9.69 12.92 6.52
N CYS A 61 9.84 12.26 7.68
CA CYS A 61 9.84 10.81 7.77
C CYS A 61 8.52 10.19 7.27
N VAL A 62 7.39 10.70 7.74
CA VAL A 62 6.06 10.20 7.32
C VAL A 62 5.82 10.49 5.83
N ALA A 63 6.18 11.68 5.35
CA ALA A 63 6.05 12.03 3.94
C ALA A 63 6.89 11.11 3.02
N ASN A 64 8.14 10.83 3.41
CA ASN A 64 8.99 9.90 2.66
C ASN A 64 8.45 8.48 2.66
N ALA A 65 7.95 8.00 3.81
CA ALA A 65 7.31 6.68 3.89
C ALA A 65 6.09 6.60 2.96
N ALA A 66 5.22 7.61 2.98
CA ALA A 66 4.04 7.67 2.11
C ALA A 66 4.43 7.68 0.63
N PHE A 67 5.46 8.45 0.26
CA PHE A 67 6.01 8.45 -1.09
C PHE A 67 6.48 7.05 -1.52
N HIS A 68 7.26 6.37 -0.69
CA HIS A 68 7.78 5.04 -1.02
C HIS A 68 6.67 3.97 -1.11
N VAL A 69 5.66 4.02 -0.24
CA VAL A 69 4.51 3.10 -0.31
C VAL A 69 3.72 3.33 -1.61
N ARG A 70 3.48 4.59 -2.00
CA ARG A 70 2.83 4.91 -3.28
C ARG A 70 3.63 4.44 -4.50
N MET A 71 4.95 4.58 -4.46
CA MET A 71 5.82 4.03 -5.51
C MET A 71 5.73 2.50 -5.59
N ALA A 72 5.73 1.81 -4.44
CA ALA A 72 5.56 0.36 -4.39
C ALA A 72 4.19 -0.07 -4.93
N GLU A 73 3.12 0.67 -4.59
CA GLU A 73 1.76 0.45 -5.09
C GLU A 73 1.73 0.56 -6.63
N GLN A 74 2.31 1.60 -7.20
CA GLN A 74 2.37 1.79 -8.65
C GLN A 74 3.09 0.63 -9.36
N ILE A 75 4.24 0.19 -8.81
CA ILE A 75 5.01 -0.93 -9.37
C ILE A 75 4.18 -2.23 -9.29
N ASN A 76 3.58 -2.51 -8.14
CA ASN A 76 2.78 -3.71 -7.93
C ASN A 76 1.51 -3.73 -8.81
N ASN A 77 0.85 -2.59 -8.98
CA ASN A 77 -0.31 -2.46 -9.86
C ASN A 77 0.06 -2.62 -11.34
N SER A 78 1.27 -2.20 -11.75
CA SER A 78 1.78 -2.54 -13.09
C SER A 78 1.96 -4.04 -13.25
N TYR A 79 2.61 -4.68 -12.28
CA TYR A 79 2.84 -6.12 -12.31
C TYR A 79 1.54 -6.94 -12.30
N LEU A 80 0.53 -6.50 -11.54
CA LEU A 80 -0.81 -7.09 -11.53
C LEU A 80 -1.49 -7.03 -12.91
N ARG A 81 -1.35 -5.92 -13.63
CA ARG A 81 -1.88 -5.78 -15.00
C ARG A 81 -1.15 -6.72 -15.95
N ASP A 82 0.17 -6.81 -15.87
CA ASP A 82 0.96 -7.71 -16.71
C ASP A 82 0.58 -9.17 -16.48
N LEU A 83 0.45 -9.59 -15.21
CA LEU A 83 -0.01 -10.94 -14.84
C LEU A 83 -1.42 -11.25 -15.36
N SER A 84 -2.32 -10.26 -15.31
CA SER A 84 -3.68 -10.41 -15.83
C SER A 84 -3.65 -10.59 -17.36
N GLY A 85 -2.85 -9.79 -18.07
CA GLY A 85 -2.66 -9.95 -19.52
C GLY A 85 -2.04 -11.31 -19.91
N TYR A 86 -1.10 -11.83 -19.13
CA TYR A 86 -0.55 -13.18 -19.36
C TYR A 86 -1.61 -14.27 -19.19
N LEU A 87 -2.47 -14.16 -18.17
CA LEU A 87 -3.55 -15.12 -17.94
C LEU A 87 -4.63 -15.05 -19.03
N GLU A 88 -4.99 -13.84 -19.47
CA GLU A 88 -5.92 -13.64 -20.59
C GLU A 88 -5.38 -14.26 -21.89
N ASN A 89 -4.09 -14.08 -22.18
CA ASN A 89 -3.43 -14.71 -23.33
C ASN A 89 -3.40 -16.25 -23.26
N LEU A 90 -3.50 -16.81 -22.05
CA LEU A 90 -3.67 -18.25 -21.83
C LEU A 90 -5.14 -18.70 -21.90
N GLY A 91 -6.07 -17.79 -22.23
CA GLY A 91 -7.50 -18.05 -22.33
C GLY A 91 -8.23 -18.11 -20.99
N LEU A 92 -7.65 -17.55 -19.92
CA LEU A 92 -8.28 -17.51 -18.60
C LEU A 92 -8.99 -16.18 -18.36
N ASP A 93 -10.23 -16.25 -17.88
CA ASP A 93 -11.00 -15.08 -17.47
C ASP A 93 -10.57 -14.62 -16.07
N VAL A 94 -9.84 -13.52 -16.04
CA VAL A 94 -9.21 -12.96 -14.84
C VAL A 94 -10.20 -12.12 -14.02
N THR A 95 -11.34 -11.75 -14.60
CA THR A 95 -12.40 -10.93 -14.00
C THR A 95 -13.20 -11.70 -12.93
N ARG A 96 -13.24 -13.03 -13.00
CA ARG A 96 -14.02 -13.89 -12.08
C ARG A 96 -13.30 -14.30 -10.80
N ALA A 97 -11.96 -14.31 -10.81
CA ALA A 97 -11.16 -14.88 -9.73
C ALA A 97 -11.18 -14.08 -8.41
N SER A 98 -11.70 -12.86 -8.39
CA SER A 98 -11.81 -12.02 -7.18
C SER A 98 -13.10 -12.22 -6.36
N SER A 99 -14.06 -13.02 -6.84
CA SER A 99 -15.37 -13.21 -6.16
C SER A 99 -15.44 -14.42 -5.20
N GLY A 100 -14.36 -15.19 -5.07
CA GLY A 100 -14.32 -16.42 -4.27
C GLY A 100 -13.90 -16.22 -2.81
N ARG A 101 -14.54 -15.32 -2.06
CA ARG A 101 -14.48 -15.31 -0.58
C ARG A 101 -15.78 -14.78 0.01
N ALA A 102 -16.83 -15.59 -0.12
CA ALA A 102 -17.95 -15.62 0.81
C ALA A 102 -18.03 -17.07 1.31
N GLY A 103 -17.67 -17.27 2.58
CA GLY A 103 -17.62 -18.56 3.26
C GLY A 103 -17.07 -18.37 4.66
#